data_AF-A0A7Y3FLQ0-F1
#
_entry.id   AF-A0A7Y3FLQ0-F1
#
_cell.length_a   1.000
_cell.length_b   1.000
_cell.length_c   1.000
_cell.angle_alpha   90.00
_cell.angle_beta   90.00
_cell.angle_gamma   90.00
#
_symmetry.space_group_name_H-M   'P 1'
#
loop_
_entity.id
_entity.type
_entity.pdbx_description
1 polymer ?
#
loop_
_entity_poly.entity_id
_entity_poly.type
_entity_poly.pdbx_seq_one_letter_code
_entity_poly.pdbx_strand_id
1 'polypeptide(L)'
;MSALDELFRNIADLRAELDGLAPDDFARRVEVRSKIADLHAEAYHLEEELPPDRQHLEAELKELMDERAAIIDGHIDPVAQSGSLAASVPGDASGAQDLNRAMDSAADLERIERHISKIRHRLGIS
;
A
#
# COMPACT_ATOMS: atom_id res chain seq x y z
N MET A 1 -26.37 -6.04 9.90
CA MET A 1 -25.23 -6.82 9.39
C MET A 1 -25.12 -6.46 7.92
N SER A 2 -23.97 -5.94 7.48
CA SER A 2 -23.80 -5.53 6.09
C SER A 2 -23.55 -6.76 5.20
N ALA A 3 -23.78 -6.62 3.89
CA ALA A 3 -23.46 -7.67 2.92
C ALA A 3 -21.95 -8.02 2.95
N LEU A 4 -21.10 -7.03 3.21
CA LEU A 4 -19.66 -7.21 3.36
C LEU A 4 -19.31 -8.01 4.64
N ASP A 5 -19.99 -7.75 5.76
CA ASP A 5 -19.84 -8.52 7.00
C ASP A 5 -20.23 -10.00 6.80
N GLU A 6 -21.24 -10.25 5.98
CA GLU A 6 -21.70 -11.60 5.64
C GLU A 6 -20.68 -12.34 4.76
N LEU A 7 -20.11 -11.66 3.76
CA LEU A 7 -19.03 -12.21 2.93
C LEU A 7 -17.79 -12.55 3.76
N PHE A 8 -17.36 -11.66 4.64
CA PHE A 8 -16.19 -11.93 5.50
C PHE A 8 -16.43 -13.07 6.48
N ARG A 9 -17.65 -13.21 7.01
CA ARG A 9 -18.02 -14.36 7.83
C ARG A 9 -17.96 -15.66 7.01
N ASN A 10 -18.54 -15.68 5.82
CA ASN A 10 -18.52 -16.86 4.94
C ASN A 10 -17.10 -17.27 4.53
N ILE A 11 -16.22 -16.29 4.27
CA ILE A 11 -14.80 -16.56 4.01
C ILE A 11 -14.11 -17.16 5.25
N ALA A 12 -14.39 -16.64 6.45
CA ALA A 12 -13.81 -17.17 7.68
C ALA A 12 -14.26 -18.62 7.95
N ASP A 13 -15.54 -18.92 7.72
CA ASP A 13 -16.10 -20.27 7.88
C ASP A 13 -15.48 -21.26 6.89
N LEU A 14 -15.30 -20.86 5.62
CA LEU A 14 -14.64 -21.69 4.61
C LEU A 14 -13.14 -21.89 4.88
N ARG A 15 -12.46 -20.91 5.47
CA ARG A 15 -11.06 -21.08 5.91
C ARG A 15 -10.97 -22.09 7.05
N ALA A 16 -11.87 -22.02 8.02
CA ALA A 16 -11.95 -23.00 9.11
C ALA A 16 -12.26 -24.42 8.57
N GLU A 17 -13.13 -24.54 7.56
CA GLU A 17 -13.36 -25.80 6.86
C GLU A 17 -12.07 -26.30 6.19
N LEU A 18 -11.36 -25.43 5.45
CA LEU A 18 -10.13 -25.78 4.76
C LEU A 18 -9.02 -26.26 5.70
N ASP A 19 -8.92 -25.66 6.88
CA ASP A 19 -7.96 -26.03 7.92
C ASP A 19 -8.32 -27.37 8.59
N GLY A 20 -9.62 -27.70 8.65
CA GLY A 20 -10.12 -28.98 9.16
C GLY A 20 -10.07 -30.14 8.15
N LEU A 21 -9.89 -29.86 6.85
CA LEU A 21 -9.83 -30.88 5.81
C LEU A 21 -8.50 -31.64 5.84
N ALA A 22 -8.60 -32.97 5.70
CA ALA A 22 -7.43 -33.83 5.57
C ALA A 22 -6.59 -33.45 4.33
N PRO A 23 -5.25 -33.52 4.39
CA PRO A 23 -4.38 -33.10 3.29
C PRO A 23 -4.60 -33.86 1.97
N ASP A 24 -5.10 -35.09 2.05
CA ASP A 24 -5.38 -36.01 0.95
C ASP A 24 -6.75 -35.78 0.29
N ASP A 25 -7.63 -34.99 0.88
CA ASP A 25 -8.89 -34.56 0.28
C ASP A 25 -8.69 -33.37 -0.69
N PHE A 26 -7.84 -33.60 -1.69
CA PHE A 26 -7.41 -32.55 -2.62
C PHE A 26 -8.57 -31.92 -3.38
N ALA A 27 -9.55 -32.72 -3.81
CA ALA A 27 -10.70 -32.24 -4.56
C ALA A 27 -11.53 -31.25 -3.74
N ARG A 28 -11.81 -31.57 -2.47
CA ARG A 28 -12.56 -30.68 -1.58
C ARG A 28 -11.76 -29.43 -1.22
N ARG A 29 -10.46 -29.56 -0.96
CA ARG A 29 -9.58 -28.41 -0.68
C ARG A 29 -9.50 -27.43 -1.85
N VAL A 30 -9.49 -27.92 -3.10
CA VAL A 30 -9.53 -27.07 -4.30
C VAL A 30 -10.88 -26.36 -4.42
N GLU A 31 -11.99 -27.07 -4.20
CA GLU A 31 -13.33 -26.49 -4.25
C GLU A 31 -13.51 -25.36 -3.23
N VAL A 32 -13.09 -25.59 -1.98
CA VAL A 32 -13.18 -24.60 -0.90
C VAL A 32 -12.31 -23.38 -1.18
N ARG A 33 -11.10 -23.57 -1.73
CA ARG A 33 -10.22 -22.46 -2.14
C ARG A 33 -10.81 -21.63 -3.29
N SER A 34 -11.44 -22.27 -4.26
CA SER A 34 -12.13 -21.57 -5.35
C SER A 34 -13.24 -20.68 -4.79
N LYS A 35 -14.08 -21.23 -3.89
CA LYS A 35 -15.15 -20.47 -3.23
C LYS A 35 -14.63 -19.28 -2.43
N ILE A 36 -13.52 -19.44 -1.72
CA ILE A 36 -12.86 -18.32 -1.01
C ILE A 36 -12.40 -17.23 -1.99
N ALA A 37 -11.84 -17.62 -3.15
CA ALA A 37 -11.41 -16.66 -4.16
C ALA A 37 -12.59 -15.90 -4.80
N ASP A 38 -13.68 -16.60 -5.10
CA ASP A 38 -14.90 -16.00 -5.66
C ASP A 38 -15.52 -14.99 -4.68
N LEU A 39 -15.63 -15.35 -3.40
CA LEU A 39 -16.15 -14.45 -2.35
C LEU A 39 -15.23 -13.25 -2.11
N HIS A 40 -13.91 -13.41 -2.25
CA HIS A 40 -12.97 -12.28 -2.20
C HIS A 40 -13.17 -11.31 -3.38
N ALA A 41 -13.43 -11.83 -4.58
CA ALA A 41 -13.73 -10.99 -5.74
C ALA A 41 -15.06 -10.25 -5.57
N GLU A 42 -16.08 -10.91 -5.01
CA GLU A 42 -17.37 -10.29 -4.70
C GLU A 42 -17.24 -9.21 -3.62
N ALA A 43 -16.46 -9.45 -2.56
CA ALA A 43 -16.19 -8.45 -1.53
C ALA A 43 -15.45 -7.23 -2.11
N TYR A 44 -14.48 -7.45 -3.00
CA TYR A 44 -13.78 -6.37 -3.68
C TYR A 44 -14.73 -5.52 -4.55
N HIS A 45 -15.62 -6.14 -5.31
CA HIS A 45 -16.63 -5.42 -6.08
C HIS A 45 -17.60 -4.63 -5.20
N LEU A 46 -18.06 -5.22 -4.09
CA LEU A 46 -18.89 -4.51 -3.12
C LEU A 46 -18.15 -3.35 -2.45
N GLU A 47 -16.86 -3.47 -2.15
CA GLU A 47 -16.04 -2.36 -1.65
C GLU A 47 -15.87 -1.23 -2.68
N GLU A 48 -15.85 -1.54 -3.98
CA GLU A 48 -15.87 -0.52 -5.05
C GLU A 48 -17.24 0.16 -5.18
N GLU A 49 -18.34 -0.56 -4.90
CA GLU A 49 -19.71 -0.03 -4.95
C GLU A 49 -20.14 0.69 -3.66
N LEU A 50 -19.47 0.39 -2.54
CA LEU A 50 -19.70 1.10 -1.29
C LEU A 50 -19.15 2.53 -1.43
N PRO A 51 -19.92 3.55 -1.02
CA PRO A 51 -19.40 4.90 -0.96
C PRO A 51 -18.16 4.85 -0.07
N PRO A 52 -17.02 5.39 -0.54
CA PRO A 52 -15.79 5.30 0.23
C PRO A 52 -16.07 5.82 1.64
N ASP A 53 -15.68 5.05 2.65
CA ASP A 53 -15.71 5.58 4.01
C ASP A 53 -14.76 6.76 4.02
N ARG A 54 -15.35 7.96 4.01
CA ARG A 54 -14.63 9.22 3.95
C ARG A 54 -13.61 9.30 5.08
N GLN A 55 -13.90 8.71 6.25
CA GLN A 55 -12.96 8.67 7.37
C GLN A 55 -11.74 7.81 7.06
N HIS A 56 -11.93 6.68 6.39
CA HIS A 56 -10.83 5.80 5.97
C HIS A 56 -9.96 6.47 4.90
N LEU A 57 -10.57 7.07 3.87
CA LEU A 57 -9.84 7.81 2.84
C LEU A 57 -9.12 9.06 3.39
N GLU A 58 -9.74 9.79 4.33
CA GLU A 58 -9.09 10.93 4.99
C GLU A 58 -7.92 10.49 5.88
N ALA A 59 -8.03 9.35 6.57
CA ALA A 59 -6.93 8.77 7.34
C ALA A 59 -5.78 8.31 6.42
N GLU A 60 -6.08 7.59 5.35
CA GLU A 60 -5.10 7.14 4.36
C GLU A 60 -4.42 8.33 3.67
N LEU A 61 -5.19 9.36 3.30
CA LEU A 61 -4.63 10.61 2.75
C LEU A 61 -3.67 11.28 3.73
N LYS A 62 -4.02 11.31 5.02
CA LYS A 62 -3.16 11.89 6.05
C LYS A 62 -1.85 11.11 6.18
N GLU A 63 -1.91 9.79 6.25
CA GLU A 63 -0.71 8.93 6.34
C GLU A 63 0.22 9.13 5.14
N LEU A 64 -0.32 9.15 3.93
CA LEU A 64 0.47 9.41 2.72
C LEU A 64 1.05 10.83 2.70
N MET A 65 0.36 11.80 3.30
CA MET A 65 0.87 13.17 3.42
C MET A 65 2.01 13.27 4.43
N ASP A 66 1.92 12.53 5.55
CA ASP A 66 2.98 12.41 6.55
C ASP A 66 4.20 11.67 5.95
N GLU A 67 3.99 10.60 5.17
CA GLU A 67 5.05 9.88 4.46
C GLU A 67 5.74 10.78 3.41
N ARG A 68 4.94 11.52 2.63
CA ARG A 68 5.46 12.52 1.68
C ARG A 68 6.29 13.59 2.38
N ALA A 69 5.83 14.09 3.52
CA ALA A 69 6.57 15.06 4.32
C ALA A 69 7.88 14.47 4.84
N ALA A 70 7.87 13.22 5.33
CA ALA A 70 9.09 12.55 5.80
C ALA A 70 10.12 12.33 4.69
N ILE A 71 9.70 11.98 3.48
CA ILE A 71 10.61 11.85 2.32
C ILE A 71 11.18 13.22 1.94
N ILE A 72 10.34 14.26 1.90
CA ILE A 72 10.79 15.63 1.58
C ILE A 72 11.74 16.15 2.65
N ASP A 73 11.39 16.04 3.94
CA ASP A 73 12.22 16.49 5.06
C ASP A 73 13.53 15.69 5.13
N GLY A 74 13.50 14.38 4.87
CA GLY A 74 14.70 13.56 4.70
C GLY A 74 15.54 13.94 3.47
N HIS A 75 14.96 14.67 2.51
CA HIS A 75 15.64 15.27 1.36
C HIS A 75 16.07 16.73 1.57
N ILE A 76 15.66 17.41 2.65
CA ILE A 76 16.23 18.72 3.06
C ILE A 76 17.46 18.46 3.95
N ASP A 77 18.36 17.55 3.56
CA ASP A 77 19.74 17.53 4.09
C ASP A 77 20.82 16.92 3.15
N PRO A 78 20.82 17.23 1.85
CA PRO A 78 22.07 17.24 1.07
C PRO A 78 22.52 18.67 0.75
N VAL A 79 21.62 19.67 0.75
CA VAL A 79 21.97 21.06 0.43
C VAL A 79 22.57 21.82 1.63
N ALA A 80 22.20 21.48 2.86
CA ALA A 80 22.88 22.03 4.04
C ALA A 80 24.31 21.45 4.23
N GLN A 81 24.60 20.28 3.67
CA GLN A 81 25.96 19.71 3.58
C GLN A 81 26.72 20.12 2.31
N SER A 82 26.04 20.72 1.32
CA SER A 82 26.67 21.29 0.11
C SER A 82 27.50 22.56 0.40
N GLY A 83 27.42 23.10 1.62
CA GLY A 83 28.36 24.13 2.10
C GLY A 83 29.74 23.60 2.46
N SER A 84 29.92 22.27 2.54
CA SER A 84 31.18 21.62 2.96
C SER A 84 31.84 20.74 1.87
N LEU A 85 31.35 20.77 0.63
CA LEU A 85 31.84 19.91 -0.46
C LEU A 85 32.74 20.62 -1.49
N ALA A 86 33.23 21.83 -1.18
CA ALA A 86 34.32 22.44 -1.95
C ALA A 86 35.70 21.78 -1.72
N ALA A 87 35.77 20.71 -0.92
CA ALA A 87 36.99 19.97 -0.69
C ALA A 87 36.72 18.48 -0.52
N SER A 88 36.49 17.73 -1.61
CA SER A 88 36.90 16.32 -1.70
C SER A 88 36.89 15.78 -3.13
N VAL A 89 38.08 15.27 -3.47
CA VAL A 89 38.55 14.52 -4.64
C VAL A 89 37.53 13.52 -5.24
N PRO A 90 37.55 13.28 -6.57
CA PRO A 90 36.73 12.25 -7.20
C PRO A 90 37.26 10.86 -6.82
N GLY A 91 36.49 10.08 -6.05
CA GLY A 91 36.90 8.71 -5.71
C GLY A 91 36.12 7.95 -4.63
N ASP A 92 35.22 8.57 -3.88
CA ASP A 92 34.57 7.88 -2.75
C ASP A 92 33.17 7.35 -3.09
N ALA A 93 32.96 6.06 -2.76
CA ALA A 93 31.71 5.32 -2.89
C ALA A 93 30.49 5.97 -2.20
N SER A 94 30.71 6.99 -1.37
CA SER A 94 29.66 7.81 -0.74
C SER A 94 28.78 8.51 -1.77
N GLY A 95 29.37 9.11 -2.81
CA GLY A 95 28.58 9.87 -3.80
C GLY A 95 27.63 8.99 -4.62
N ALA A 96 28.01 7.74 -4.91
CA ALA A 96 27.14 6.77 -5.58
C ALA A 96 26.02 6.26 -4.65
N GLN A 97 26.30 6.11 -3.35
CA GLN A 97 25.30 5.73 -2.36
C GLN A 97 24.28 6.84 -2.12
N ASP A 98 24.73 8.10 -2.07
CA ASP A 98 23.86 9.27 -1.91
C ASP A 98 22.96 9.46 -3.14
N LEU A 99 23.49 9.24 -4.35
CA LEU A 99 22.72 9.23 -5.60
C LEU A 99 21.67 8.13 -5.64
N ASN A 100 22.02 6.89 -5.27
CA ASN A 100 21.06 5.78 -5.22
C ASN A 100 19.94 6.06 -4.21
N ARG A 101 20.28 6.56 -3.02
CA ARG A 101 19.29 6.96 -2.01
C ARG A 101 18.36 8.06 -2.50
N ALA A 102 18.89 9.05 -3.24
CA ALA A 102 18.08 10.11 -3.84
C ALA A 102 17.14 9.58 -4.92
N MET A 103 17.61 8.66 -5.76
CA MET A 103 16.80 8.01 -6.80
C MET A 103 15.68 7.14 -6.21
N ASP A 104 15.98 6.34 -5.18
CA ASP A 104 15.00 5.50 -4.49
C ASP A 104 13.91 6.37 -3.83
N SER A 105 14.32 7.45 -3.16
CA SER A 105 13.39 8.41 -2.54
C SER A 105 12.51 9.13 -3.56
N ALA A 106 13.04 9.45 -4.75
CA ALA A 106 12.27 10.06 -5.83
C ALA A 106 11.22 9.10 -6.40
N ALA A 107 11.54 7.81 -6.52
CA ALA A 107 10.59 6.78 -6.94
C ALA A 107 9.48 6.56 -5.90
N ASP A 108 9.82 6.57 -4.61
CA ASP A 108 8.86 6.49 -3.51
C ASP A 108 7.93 7.71 -3.50
N LEU A 109 8.48 8.92 -3.72
CA LEU A 109 7.68 10.14 -3.84
C LEU A 109 6.69 10.08 -5.01
N GLU A 110 7.12 9.65 -6.20
CA GLU A 110 6.25 9.50 -7.37
C GLU A 110 5.11 8.50 -7.11
N ARG A 111 5.41 7.41 -6.39
CA ARG A 111 4.39 6.43 -5.96
C ARG A 111 3.38 7.05 -5.00
N ILE A 112 3.85 7.77 -3.98
CA ILE A 112 2.98 8.41 -2.98
C ILE A 112 2.10 9.48 -3.63
N GLU A 113 2.65 10.31 -4.53
CA GLU A 113 1.88 11.35 -5.21
C GLU A 113 0.78 10.78 -6.12
N ARG A 114 1.04 9.66 -6.80
CA ARG A 114 0.00 8.93 -7.54
C ARG A 114 -1.09 8.40 -6.61
N HIS A 115 -0.71 7.91 -5.43
CA HIS A 115 -1.68 7.36 -4.48
C HIS A 115 -2.56 8.44 -3.86
N ILE A 116 -1.95 9.55 -3.44
CA ILE A 116 -2.64 10.77 -2.98
C ILE A 116 -3.64 11.25 -4.04
N SER A 117 -3.23 11.28 -5.32
CA SER A 117 -4.11 11.73 -6.41
C SER A 117 -5.34 10.82 -6.58
N LYS A 118 -5.18 9.50 -6.43
CA LYS A 118 -6.30 8.54 -6.47
C LYS A 118 -7.26 8.75 -5.30
N ILE A 119 -6.74 8.92 -4.09
CA ILE A 119 -7.58 9.14 -2.90
C ILE A 119 -8.29 10.49 -2.97
N ARG A 120 -7.61 11.55 -3.41
CA ARG A 120 -8.20 12.87 -3.69
C ARG A 120 -9.33 12.78 -4.70
N HIS A 121 -9.14 12.03 -5.79
CA HIS A 121 -10.20 11.77 -6.77
C HIS A 121 -11.41 11.06 -6.15
N ARG A 122 -11.18 10.01 -5.34
CA ARG A 122 -12.24 9.30 -4.62
C ARG A 122 -12.95 10.16 -3.57
N LEU A 123 -12.24 11.13 -2.97
CA LEU A 123 -12.79 12.10 -2.03
C LEU A 123 -13.47 13.31 -2.70
N GLY A 124 -13.33 13.47 -4.02
CA GLY A 124 -13.82 14.65 -4.75
C GLY A 124 -13.06 15.95 -4.40
N ILE A 125 -11.81 15.84 -3.98
CA ILE A 125 -10.95 16.98 -3.61
C ILE A 125 -9.99 17.23 -4.78
N SER A 126 -10.12 18.39 -5.43
CA SER A 126 -9.25 18.85 -6.54
C SER A 126 -7.94 19.42 -6.01
#